data_AF-A0A833EA75-F1
#
_entry.id   AF-A0A833EA75-F1
#
_cell.length_a   1.000
_cell.length_b   1.000
_cell.length_c   1.000
_cell.angle_alpha   90.00
_cell.angle_beta   90.00
_cell.angle_gamma   90.00
#
_symmetry.space_group_name_H-M   'P 1'
#
loop_
_entity.id
_entity.type
_entity.pdbx_description
1 polymer ?
#
loop_
_entity_poly.entity_id
_entity_poly.type
_entity_poly.pdbx_seq_one_letter_code
_entity_poly.pdbx_strand_id
1 'polypeptide(L)'
;MSEDNAIDIDKVEINKDLMIKYRVHYGRNIKTNFSSSFIHGIHPKGFYLIDVTKTLERLEAAVKLLSRYEPENILMHSSRDFAFKGLEELGKLTGFKVKYGRFLPGTLTNYILEHNVDAQILFVIDHTFDSQAVDEALKMKLPIISFVDTNSDGEYVDLAIPANNKGKYSIAALLWSLAVLYLREKGILKSDEVINKSIEDFMVSPEHAPAI
;
A
#
# COMPACT_ATOMS: atom_id res chain seq x y z
N MET A 1 -13.77 35.18 25.98
CA MET A 1 -14.19 33.77 25.86
C MET A 1 -14.25 33.43 24.38
N SER A 2 -13.12 33.00 23.85
CA SER A 2 -12.94 32.43 22.52
C SER A 2 -11.63 31.67 22.59
N GLU A 3 -11.68 30.49 23.21
CA GLU A 3 -10.59 29.53 23.31
C GLU A 3 -10.50 28.74 21.99
N ASP A 4 -9.29 28.76 21.44
CA ASP A 4 -8.57 27.61 20.86
C ASP A 4 -9.09 26.97 19.56
N ASN A 5 -8.61 27.53 18.44
CA ASN A 5 -8.29 26.78 17.22
C ASN A 5 -6.77 26.68 17.09
N ALA A 6 -6.12 26.02 18.05
CA ALA A 6 -4.75 25.53 17.87
C ALA A 6 -4.86 24.09 17.37
N ILE A 7 -4.70 23.92 16.05
CA ILE A 7 -4.49 22.59 15.45
C ILE A 7 -3.10 22.16 15.92
N ASP A 8 -3.09 21.27 16.90
CA ASP A 8 -1.87 20.67 17.44
C ASP A 8 -1.26 19.75 16.36
N ILE A 9 -0.12 20.13 15.81
CA ILE A 9 0.58 19.45 14.70
C ILE A 9 1.56 18.38 15.24
N ASP A 10 1.61 18.16 16.55
CA ASP A 10 2.73 17.46 17.19
C ASP A 10 2.55 15.95 17.41
N LYS A 11 1.59 15.31 16.73
CA LYS A 11 1.59 13.85 16.54
C LYS A 11 1.11 13.51 15.15
N VAL A 12 2.00 12.96 14.33
CA VAL A 12 1.60 12.27 13.09
C VAL A 12 0.99 10.91 13.48
N GLU A 13 -0.12 10.93 14.21
CA GLU A 13 -0.95 9.75 14.38
C GLU A 13 -1.63 9.51 13.05
N ILE A 14 -1.49 8.29 12.53
CA ILE A 14 -2.22 7.86 11.34
C ILE A 14 -3.68 7.72 11.78
N ASN A 15 -4.39 8.84 11.70
CA ASN A 15 -5.75 8.94 12.18
C ASN A 15 -6.74 8.62 11.07
N LYS A 16 -7.95 8.23 11.45
CA LYS A 16 -9.08 8.00 10.54
C LYS A 16 -9.32 9.23 9.66
N ASP A 17 -9.17 10.44 10.21
CA ASP A 17 -9.36 11.69 9.48
C ASP A 17 -8.38 11.87 8.31
N LEU A 18 -7.13 11.44 8.48
CA LEU A 18 -6.12 11.47 7.42
C LEU A 18 -6.54 10.54 6.27
N MET A 19 -6.92 9.31 6.59
CA MET A 19 -7.35 8.30 5.61
C MET A 19 -8.64 8.75 4.88
N ILE A 20 -9.54 9.44 5.58
CA ILE A 20 -10.74 10.04 4.98
C ILE A 20 -10.36 11.16 4.01
N LYS A 21 -9.46 12.06 4.41
CA LYS A 21 -8.96 13.17 3.57
C LYS A 21 -8.38 12.69 2.25
N TYR A 22 -7.59 11.61 2.27
CA TYR A 22 -6.98 11.03 1.06
C TYR A 22 -7.87 10.02 0.31
N ARG A 23 -9.16 9.93 0.66
CA ARG A 23 -10.17 9.13 -0.04
C ARG A 23 -9.91 7.61 -0.01
N VAL A 24 -9.30 7.11 1.06
CA VAL A 24 -9.00 5.68 1.24
C VAL A 24 -10.27 4.84 1.43
N HIS A 25 -11.30 5.43 2.05
CA HIS A 25 -12.60 4.81 2.31
C HIS A 25 -13.50 4.66 1.06
N TYR A 26 -13.16 5.26 -0.08
CA TYR A 26 -13.98 5.19 -1.29
C TYR A 26 -13.73 3.90 -2.06
N GLY A 27 -14.71 3.00 -2.08
CA GLY A 27 -14.73 1.83 -2.95
C GLY A 27 -15.41 2.08 -4.30
N ARG A 28 -15.84 0.99 -4.94
CA ARG A 28 -16.53 0.94 -6.24
C ARG A 28 -18.01 0.62 -6.07
N ASN A 29 -18.72 0.51 -7.20
CA ASN A 29 -20.14 0.14 -7.24
C ASN A 29 -20.37 -1.38 -7.21
N ILE A 30 -19.29 -2.17 -7.24
CA ILE A 30 -19.32 -3.63 -7.27
C ILE A 30 -18.77 -4.12 -5.94
N LYS A 31 -19.41 -5.14 -5.37
CA LYS A 31 -18.94 -5.84 -4.18
C LYS A 31 -18.70 -7.32 -4.51
N THR A 32 -17.67 -7.88 -3.91
CA THR A 32 -17.40 -9.32 -3.90
C THR A 32 -17.78 -9.94 -2.55
N ASN A 33 -17.88 -11.27 -2.50
CA ASN A 33 -18.18 -11.99 -1.25
C ASN A 33 -17.12 -11.73 -0.18
N PHE A 34 -15.85 -11.73 -0.57
CA PHE A 34 -14.72 -11.42 0.31
C PHE A 34 -14.79 -9.98 0.84
N SER A 35 -15.02 -9.02 -0.07
CA SER A 35 -15.05 -7.59 0.25
C SER A 35 -16.22 -7.18 1.13
N SER A 36 -17.31 -7.95 1.14
CA SER A 36 -18.48 -7.66 1.97
C SER A 36 -18.17 -7.48 3.46
N SER A 37 -17.13 -8.17 3.96
CA SER A 37 -16.71 -8.11 5.35
C SER A 37 -16.04 -6.78 5.75
N PHE A 38 -15.55 -5.97 4.79
CA PHE A 38 -14.85 -4.70 5.04
C PHE A 38 -15.68 -3.47 4.70
N ILE A 39 -16.89 -3.65 4.15
CA ILE A 39 -17.78 -2.56 3.76
C ILE A 39 -18.54 -2.06 4.98
N HIS A 40 -18.46 -0.75 5.25
CA HIS A 40 -19.19 -0.07 6.32
C HIS A 40 -20.58 0.39 5.87
N GLY A 41 -20.69 0.87 4.62
CA GLY A 41 -21.95 1.44 4.13
C GLY A 41 -21.94 1.73 2.64
N ILE A 42 -23.01 2.35 2.17
CA ILE A 42 -23.21 2.74 0.77
C ILE A 42 -23.32 4.26 0.70
N HIS A 43 -22.52 4.88 -0.15
CA HIS A 43 -22.62 6.30 -0.44
C HIS A 43 -23.88 6.58 -1.28
N PRO A 44 -24.55 7.74 -1.13
CA PRO A 44 -25.72 8.12 -1.95
C PRO A 44 -25.52 8.08 -3.47
N LYS A 45 -24.28 7.96 -3.95
CA LYS A 45 -23.90 7.89 -5.36
C LYS A 45 -23.76 6.45 -5.87
N GLY A 46 -24.00 5.45 -5.01
CA GLY A 46 -23.91 4.02 -5.34
C GLY A 46 -22.56 3.36 -5.08
N PHE A 47 -21.56 4.10 -4.58
CA PHE A 47 -20.26 3.53 -4.21
C PHE A 47 -20.31 2.89 -2.82
N TYR A 48 -19.62 1.77 -2.63
CA TYR A 48 -19.41 1.17 -1.31
C TYR A 48 -18.32 1.93 -0.54
N LEU A 49 -18.53 2.10 0.77
CA LEU A 49 -17.57 2.70 1.68
C LEU A 49 -16.84 1.63 2.47
N ILE A 50 -15.51 1.68 2.46
CA ILE A 50 -14.63 0.78 3.19
C ILE A 50 -14.46 1.29 4.63
N ASP A 51 -14.47 0.37 5.60
CA ASP A 51 -14.17 0.69 7.00
C ASP A 51 -12.67 0.95 7.19
N VAL A 52 -12.33 2.22 7.43
CA VAL A 52 -10.96 2.68 7.67
C VAL A 52 -10.36 2.05 8.93
N THR A 53 -11.17 1.71 9.93
CA THR A 53 -10.67 1.09 11.17
C THR A 53 -10.01 -0.25 10.87
N LYS A 54 -10.67 -1.07 10.03
CA LYS A 54 -10.13 -2.36 9.57
C LYS A 54 -8.90 -2.17 8.69
N THR A 55 -8.85 -1.10 7.89
CA THR A 55 -7.65 -0.74 7.12
C THR A 55 -6.46 -0.52 8.04
N LEU A 56 -6.63 0.26 9.11
CA LEU A 56 -5.56 0.59 10.05
C LEU A 56 -5.07 -0.65 10.81
N GLU A 57 -5.98 -1.44 11.37
CA GLU A 57 -5.65 -2.69 12.07
C GLU A 57 -4.85 -3.66 11.18
N ARG A 58 -5.28 -3.81 9.91
CA ARG A 58 -4.58 -4.69 8.96
C ARG A 58 -3.27 -4.10 8.46
N LEU A 59 -3.17 -2.78 8.37
CA LEU A 59 -1.93 -2.10 8.02
C LEU A 59 -0.88 -2.31 9.13
N GLU A 60 -1.26 -2.17 10.40
CA GLU A 60 -0.38 -2.49 11.54
C GLU A 60 0.05 -3.95 11.54
N ALA A 61 -0.89 -4.88 11.29
CA ALA A 61 -0.57 -6.30 11.17
C ALA A 61 0.43 -6.57 10.01
N ALA A 62 0.27 -5.90 8.87
CA ALA A 62 1.17 -6.01 7.74
C ALA A 62 2.56 -5.48 8.06
N VAL A 63 2.64 -4.33 8.72
CA VAL A 63 3.92 -3.75 9.15
C VAL A 63 4.63 -4.68 10.12
N LYS A 64 3.91 -5.23 11.12
CA LYS A 64 4.47 -6.18 12.07
C LYS A 64 4.99 -7.45 11.41
N LEU A 65 4.35 -7.89 10.32
CA LEU A 65 4.82 -9.00 9.50
C LEU A 65 6.08 -8.62 8.72
N LEU A 66 6.09 -7.47 8.05
CA LEU A 66 7.25 -6.95 7.29
C LEU A 66 8.47 -6.71 8.19
N SER A 67 8.27 -6.22 9.41
CA SER A 67 9.34 -5.97 10.39
C SER A 67 10.11 -7.23 10.80
N ARG A 68 9.57 -8.43 10.56
CA ARG A 68 10.26 -9.71 10.82
C ARG A 68 11.27 -10.07 9.73
N TYR A 69 11.12 -9.50 8.54
CA TYR A 69 12.01 -9.73 7.41
C TYR A 69 13.07 -8.63 7.34
N GLU A 70 14.14 -8.92 6.61
CA GLU A 70 15.13 -7.92 6.22
C GLU A 70 14.62 -7.10 5.03
N PRO A 71 14.93 -5.80 4.95
CA PRO A 71 14.48 -4.93 3.86
C PRO A 71 14.76 -5.49 2.46
N GLU A 72 15.92 -6.14 2.30
CA GLU A 72 16.35 -6.72 1.03
C GLU A 72 15.51 -7.93 0.60
N ASN A 73 14.83 -8.60 1.54
CA ASN A 73 14.01 -9.77 1.25
C ASN A 73 12.54 -9.41 1.00
N ILE A 74 12.19 -8.13 1.07
CA ILE A 74 10.84 -7.62 0.82
C ILE A 74 10.80 -7.06 -0.60
N LEU A 75 9.96 -7.64 -1.45
CA LEU A 75 9.69 -7.12 -2.79
C LEU A 75 8.36 -6.38 -2.79
N MET A 76 8.39 -5.10 -3.15
CA MET A 76 7.18 -4.34 -3.47
C MET A 76 7.01 -4.18 -4.97
N HIS A 77 5.79 -4.43 -5.45
CA HIS A 77 5.46 -4.35 -6.86
C HIS A 77 4.15 -3.61 -7.17
N SER A 78 4.16 -2.86 -8.27
CA SER A 78 2.97 -2.30 -8.89
C SER A 78 3.21 -2.01 -10.37
N SER A 79 2.30 -2.43 -11.24
CA SER A 79 2.24 -2.00 -12.64
C SER A 79 1.42 -0.72 -12.83
N ARG A 80 0.80 -0.17 -11.77
CA ARG A 80 0.04 1.09 -11.83
C ARG A 80 0.97 2.32 -11.80
N ASP A 81 0.85 3.18 -12.81
CA ASP A 81 1.66 4.41 -12.95
C ASP A 81 1.61 5.31 -11.71
N PHE A 82 0.43 5.46 -11.10
CA PHE A 82 0.24 6.30 -9.91
C PHE A 82 1.04 5.85 -8.68
N ALA A 83 1.49 4.58 -8.66
CA ALA A 83 2.25 4.04 -7.55
C ALA A 83 3.77 4.16 -7.74
N PHE A 84 4.27 4.49 -8.93
CA PHE A 84 5.70 4.40 -9.24
C PHE A 84 6.54 5.30 -8.35
N LYS A 85 6.18 6.59 -8.27
CA LYS A 85 6.87 7.56 -7.42
C LYS A 85 6.74 7.19 -5.94
N GLY A 86 5.55 6.77 -5.51
CA GLY A 86 5.33 6.34 -4.13
C GLY A 86 6.18 5.13 -3.73
N LEU A 87 6.36 4.16 -4.64
CA LEU A 87 7.22 3.01 -4.42
C LEU A 87 8.71 3.39 -4.42
N GLU A 88 9.13 4.26 -5.34
CA GLU A 88 10.51 4.74 -5.38
C GLU A 88 10.90 5.44 -4.08
N GLU A 89 10.05 6.35 -3.60
CA GLU A 89 10.27 7.07 -2.34
C GLU A 89 10.23 6.15 -1.13
N LEU A 90 9.34 5.16 -1.13
CA LEU A 90 9.27 4.14 -0.10
C LEU A 90 10.54 3.29 -0.05
N GLY A 91 11.04 2.84 -1.20
CA GLY A 91 12.28 2.08 -1.30
C GLY A 91 13.47 2.86 -0.74
N LYS A 92 13.58 4.16 -1.06
CA LYS A 92 14.63 5.04 -0.52
C LYS A 92 14.58 5.18 1.02
N LEU A 93 13.39 5.20 1.60
CA LEU A 93 13.22 5.36 3.05
C LEU A 93 13.42 4.07 3.84
N THR A 94 12.92 2.95 3.30
CA THR A 94 12.85 1.67 4.04
C THR A 94 13.95 0.69 3.66
N GLY A 95 14.58 0.87 2.50
CA GLY A 95 15.53 -0.08 1.91
C GLY A 95 14.86 -1.27 1.20
N PHE A 96 13.55 -1.24 0.95
CA PHE A 96 12.86 -2.34 0.27
C PHE A 96 13.27 -2.45 -1.20
N LYS A 97 13.29 -3.69 -1.71
CA LYS A 97 13.41 -3.92 -3.15
C LYS A 97 12.10 -3.53 -3.81
N VAL A 98 12.15 -2.60 -4.75
CA VAL A 98 10.97 -2.10 -5.47
C VAL A 98 11.09 -2.40 -6.95
N LYS A 99 9.98 -2.88 -7.54
CA LYS A 99 9.83 -3.06 -8.98
C LYS A 99 8.54 -2.40 -9.42
N TYR A 100 8.65 -1.48 -10.36
CA TYR A 100 7.50 -0.78 -10.94
C TYR A 100 7.46 -0.97 -12.45
N GLY A 101 6.29 -0.74 -13.05
CA GLY A 101 6.05 -1.00 -14.46
C GLY A 101 5.71 -2.47 -14.71
N ARG A 102 5.89 -2.93 -15.95
CA ARG A 102 5.53 -4.29 -16.34
C ARG A 102 6.36 -5.33 -15.58
N PHE A 103 5.69 -6.26 -14.91
CA PHE A 103 6.35 -7.43 -14.34
C PHE A 103 6.81 -8.38 -15.44
N LEU A 104 8.12 -8.59 -15.55
CA LEU A 104 8.69 -9.51 -16.54
C LEU A 104 8.53 -10.95 -16.05
N PRO A 105 8.07 -11.88 -16.90
CA PRO A 105 7.93 -13.27 -16.52
C PRO A 105 9.30 -13.88 -16.19
N GLY A 106 9.40 -14.57 -15.06
CA GLY A 106 10.64 -15.15 -14.57
C GLY A 106 11.41 -14.26 -13.58
N THR A 107 10.85 -13.11 -13.21
CA THR A 107 11.45 -12.20 -12.22
C THR A 107 11.66 -12.91 -10.88
N LEU A 108 10.73 -13.77 -10.44
CA LEU A 108 10.91 -14.51 -9.17
C LEU A 108 11.39 -15.94 -9.40
N THR A 109 10.98 -16.59 -10.50
CA THR A 109 11.19 -18.03 -10.68
C THR A 109 12.51 -18.40 -11.39
N ASN A 110 13.09 -17.50 -12.19
CA ASN A 110 14.25 -17.83 -13.03
C ASN A 110 15.52 -17.11 -12.57
N TYR A 111 16.34 -17.80 -11.79
CA TYR A 111 17.61 -17.30 -11.24
C TYR A 111 18.70 -16.97 -12.28
N ILE A 112 18.53 -17.37 -13.54
CA ILE A 112 19.52 -17.10 -14.60
C ILE A 112 19.32 -15.69 -15.18
N LEU A 113 18.12 -15.12 -15.05
CA LEU A 113 17.80 -13.82 -15.62
C LEU A 113 18.44 -12.68 -14.82
N GLU A 114 18.99 -11.69 -15.51
CA GLU A 114 19.59 -10.49 -14.87
C GLU A 114 18.59 -9.67 -14.04
N HIS A 115 17.31 -9.72 -14.42
CA HIS A 115 16.24 -9.02 -13.72
C HIS A 115 15.61 -9.86 -12.60
N ASN A 116 16.16 -11.04 -12.29
CA ASN A 116 15.71 -11.85 -11.17
C ASN A 116 15.84 -11.09 -9.85
N VAL A 117 14.85 -11.26 -8.98
CA VAL A 117 14.86 -10.70 -7.65
C VAL A 117 14.57 -11.81 -6.66
N ASP A 118 15.51 -12.03 -5.74
CA ASP A 118 15.25 -12.86 -4.58
C ASP A 118 14.44 -12.08 -3.54
N ALA A 119 13.34 -12.69 -3.09
CA ALA A 119 12.38 -12.13 -2.15
C ALA A 119 11.75 -13.24 -1.32
N GLN A 120 11.51 -12.96 -0.04
CA GLN A 120 10.83 -13.87 0.89
C GLN A 120 9.37 -13.47 1.12
N ILE A 121 9.00 -12.23 0.77
CA ILE A 121 7.62 -11.75 0.86
C ILE A 121 7.34 -10.77 -0.29
N LEU A 122 6.15 -10.89 -0.88
CA LEU A 122 5.68 -10.01 -1.94
C LEU A 122 4.59 -9.08 -1.40
N PHE A 123 4.77 -7.79 -1.61
CA PHE A 123 3.73 -6.79 -1.39
C PHE A 123 3.29 -6.20 -2.74
N VAL A 124 2.00 -6.35 -3.07
CA VAL A 124 1.43 -5.89 -4.34
C VAL A 124 0.39 -4.81 -4.10
N ILE A 125 0.44 -3.70 -4.83
CA ILE A 125 -0.56 -2.62 -4.69
C ILE A 125 -1.94 -3.07 -5.19
N ASP A 126 -2.00 -3.77 -6.31
CA ASP A 126 -3.25 -4.29 -6.87
C ASP A 126 -3.05 -5.71 -7.42
N HIS A 127 -3.36 -6.72 -6.61
CA HIS A 127 -3.26 -8.14 -7.01
C HIS A 127 -4.08 -8.50 -8.26
N THR A 128 -5.16 -7.77 -8.56
CA THR A 128 -5.98 -8.04 -9.76
C THR A 128 -5.27 -7.54 -11.03
N PHE A 129 -4.52 -6.44 -10.94
CA PHE A 129 -3.78 -5.86 -12.07
C PHE A 129 -2.40 -6.51 -12.24
N ASP A 130 -1.77 -6.91 -11.15
CA ASP A 130 -0.42 -7.48 -11.09
C ASP A 130 -0.46 -9.01 -10.96
N SER A 131 -1.36 -9.68 -11.67
CA SER A 131 -1.58 -11.13 -11.55
C SER A 131 -0.32 -11.96 -11.84
N GLN A 132 0.53 -11.50 -12.76
CA GLN A 132 1.80 -12.17 -13.08
C GLN A 132 2.73 -12.27 -11.86
N ALA A 133 2.81 -11.21 -11.06
CA ALA A 133 3.63 -11.21 -9.84
C ALA A 133 3.05 -12.15 -8.79
N VAL A 134 1.72 -12.17 -8.66
CA VAL A 134 0.99 -13.09 -7.76
C VAL A 134 1.22 -14.55 -8.17
N ASP A 135 1.07 -14.87 -9.45
CA ASP A 135 1.25 -16.23 -9.97
C ASP A 135 2.67 -16.76 -9.75
N GLU A 136 3.68 -15.91 -9.91
CA GLU A 136 5.06 -16.29 -9.64
C GLU A 136 5.35 -16.43 -8.15
N ALA A 137 4.82 -15.53 -7.31
CA ALA A 137 4.95 -15.65 -5.85
C ALA A 137 4.30 -16.93 -5.34
N LEU A 138 3.15 -17.34 -5.89
CA LEU A 138 2.51 -18.62 -5.56
C LEU A 138 3.38 -19.82 -5.93
N LYS A 139 4.02 -19.81 -7.10
CA LYS A 139 4.94 -20.88 -7.53
C LYS A 139 6.14 -20.99 -6.58
N MET A 140 6.64 -19.84 -6.11
CA MET A 140 7.75 -19.73 -5.17
C MET A 140 7.33 -19.92 -3.70
N LYS A 141 6.02 -20.06 -3.43
CA LYS A 141 5.42 -20.16 -2.09
C LYS A 141 5.75 -18.98 -1.18
N LEU A 142 5.80 -17.78 -1.76
CA LEU A 142 6.00 -16.55 -1.01
C LEU A 142 4.67 -16.08 -0.41
N PRO A 143 4.64 -15.60 0.84
CA PRO A 143 3.49 -14.88 1.38
C PRO A 143 3.22 -13.62 0.57
N ILE A 144 1.93 -13.34 0.32
CA ILE A 144 1.46 -12.22 -0.49
C ILE A 144 0.62 -11.27 0.36
N ILE A 145 1.02 -10.01 0.42
CA ILE A 145 0.25 -8.91 1.02
C ILE A 145 -0.25 -8.02 -0.11
N SER A 146 -1.52 -7.60 -0.07
CA SER A 146 -2.05 -6.67 -1.07
C SER A 146 -3.14 -5.74 -0.56
N PHE A 147 -3.25 -4.55 -1.16
CA PHE A 147 -4.43 -3.70 -0.99
C PHE A 147 -5.61 -4.26 -1.79
N VAL A 148 -6.76 -4.37 -1.14
CA VAL A 148 -7.97 -4.94 -1.71
C VAL A 148 -9.07 -3.88 -1.75
N ASP A 149 -9.53 -3.57 -2.96
CA ASP A 149 -10.72 -2.77 -3.21
C ASP A 149 -11.97 -3.67 -3.19
N THR A 150 -13.12 -3.04 -3.06
CA THR A 150 -14.46 -3.66 -3.00
C THR A 150 -14.80 -4.59 -4.16
N ASN A 151 -14.19 -4.39 -5.32
CA ASN A 151 -14.41 -5.19 -6.53
C ASN A 151 -13.42 -6.36 -6.68
N SER A 152 -12.53 -6.57 -5.72
CA SER A 152 -11.50 -7.61 -5.78
C SER A 152 -11.86 -8.77 -4.87
N ASP A 153 -11.59 -9.99 -5.32
CA ASP A 153 -11.94 -11.22 -4.58
C ASP A 153 -10.89 -11.60 -3.53
N GLY A 154 -9.71 -10.96 -3.54
CA GLY A 154 -8.64 -11.24 -2.59
C GLY A 154 -8.03 -12.64 -2.75
N GLU A 155 -8.27 -13.29 -3.90
CA GLU A 155 -7.70 -14.60 -4.20
C GLU A 155 -6.18 -14.54 -4.12
N TYR A 156 -5.59 -15.58 -3.52
CA TYR A 156 -4.14 -15.75 -3.38
C TYR A 156 -3.43 -14.71 -2.49
N VAL A 157 -4.18 -13.82 -1.83
CA VAL A 157 -3.62 -12.85 -0.89
C VAL A 157 -3.73 -13.39 0.53
N ASP A 158 -2.60 -13.59 1.20
CA ASP A 158 -2.56 -14.06 2.60
C ASP A 158 -3.00 -12.98 3.58
N LEU A 159 -2.57 -11.73 3.34
CA LEU A 159 -2.96 -10.57 4.14
C LEU A 159 -3.52 -9.46 3.25
N ALA A 160 -4.85 -9.38 3.22
CA ALA A 160 -5.58 -8.37 2.46
C ALA A 160 -5.77 -7.09 3.29
N ILE A 161 -5.31 -5.94 2.81
CA ILE A 161 -5.55 -4.65 3.46
C ILE A 161 -6.69 -3.94 2.72
N PRO A 162 -7.90 -3.80 3.32
CA PRO A 162 -9.03 -3.21 2.62
C PRO A 162 -8.79 -1.72 2.42
N ALA A 163 -8.62 -1.28 1.17
CA ALA A 163 -8.33 0.12 0.86
C ALA A 163 -8.58 0.43 -0.62
N ASN A 164 -8.78 1.70 -0.93
CA ASN A 164 -8.85 2.16 -2.32
C ASN A 164 -7.46 2.08 -2.99
N ASN A 165 -7.26 1.07 -3.84
CA ASN A 165 -6.00 0.82 -4.54
C ASN A 165 -5.92 1.46 -5.95
N LYS A 166 -6.84 2.39 -6.29
CA LYS A 166 -6.93 3.01 -7.64
C LYS A 166 -6.70 4.51 -7.64
N GLY A 167 -7.04 5.18 -6.53
CA GLY A 167 -6.88 6.62 -6.40
C GLY A 167 -5.43 7.02 -6.13
N LYS A 168 -4.89 7.98 -6.90
CA LYS A 168 -3.54 8.53 -6.67
C LYS A 168 -3.30 9.00 -5.24
N TYR A 169 -4.28 9.69 -4.66
CA TYR A 169 -4.24 10.20 -3.29
C TYR A 169 -4.23 9.08 -2.26
N SER A 170 -5.04 8.04 -2.49
CA SER A 170 -5.18 6.91 -1.59
C SER A 170 -3.92 6.05 -1.60
N ILE A 171 -3.39 5.70 -2.78
CA ILE A 171 -2.16 4.91 -2.91
C ILE A 171 -0.99 5.64 -2.24
N ALA A 172 -0.83 6.94 -2.49
CA ALA A 172 0.22 7.74 -1.86
C ALA A 172 0.08 7.74 -0.32
N ALA A 173 -1.12 7.94 0.21
CA ALA A 173 -1.38 7.93 1.64
C ALA A 173 -1.10 6.56 2.27
N LEU A 174 -1.48 5.46 1.61
CA LEU A 174 -1.25 4.10 2.08
C LEU A 174 0.24 3.74 2.11
N LEU A 175 0.97 4.05 1.03
CA LEU A 175 2.41 3.79 0.94
C LEU A 175 3.20 4.61 1.95
N TRP A 176 2.87 5.89 2.09
CA TRP A 176 3.48 6.75 3.10
C TRP A 176 3.17 6.24 4.52
N SER A 177 1.91 5.86 4.79
CA SER A 177 1.53 5.32 6.10
C SER A 177 2.27 4.02 6.41
N LEU A 178 2.43 3.15 5.42
CA LEU A 178 3.21 1.91 5.55
C LEU A 178 4.68 2.21 5.89
N ALA A 179 5.30 3.16 5.19
CA ALA A 179 6.69 3.55 5.44
C ALA A 179 6.88 4.14 6.86
N VAL A 180 5.99 5.04 7.28
CA VAL A 180 6.00 5.64 8.62
C VAL A 180 5.87 4.56 9.70
N LEU A 181 4.88 3.67 9.58
CA LEU A 181 4.66 2.61 10.56
C LEU A 181 5.84 1.64 10.61
N TYR A 182 6.42 1.28 9.46
CA TYR A 182 7.56 0.39 9.39
C TYR A 182 8.80 0.98 10.07
N LEU A 183 9.10 2.25 9.84
CA LEU A 183 10.23 2.93 10.48
C LEU A 183 10.04 3.09 11.99
N ARG A 184 8.79 3.29 12.44
CA ARG A 184 8.43 3.28 13.87
C ARG A 184 8.64 1.91 14.51
N GLU A 185 8.19 0.85 13.84
CA GLU A 185 8.34 -0.52 14.34
C GLU A 185 9.82 -0.98 14.39
N LYS A 186 10.65 -0.56 13.43
CA LYS A 186 12.10 -0.82 13.46
C LYS A 186 12.85 0.05 14.49
N GLY A 187 12.18 1.03 15.11
CA GLY A 187 12.79 1.92 16.10
C GLY A 187 13.83 2.90 15.54
N ILE A 188 13.89 3.05 14.22
CA ILE A 188 14.78 4.01 13.53
C ILE A 188 14.23 5.42 13.69
N LEU A 189 12.90 5.57 13.64
CA LEU A 189 12.21 6.79 14.00
C LEU A 189 11.80 6.74 15.47
N LYS A 190 12.11 7.79 16.23
CA LYS A 190 11.41 8.03 17.51
C LYS A 190 9.99 8.51 17.22
N SER A 191 9.06 8.24 18.13
CA SER A 191 7.63 8.54 18.01
C SER A 191 7.31 9.99 17.60
N ASP A 192 8.23 10.91 17.91
CA ASP A 192 8.11 12.36 17.73
C ASP A 192 8.85 12.91 16.50
N GLU A 193 9.56 12.09 15.73
CA GLU A 193 10.25 12.56 14.52
C GLU A 193 9.31 12.53 13.31
N VAL A 194 9.13 13.70 12.68
CA VAL A 194 8.39 13.84 11.44
C VAL A 194 9.31 13.46 10.29
N ILE A 195 8.88 12.50 9.46
CA ILE A 195 9.56 12.24 8.19
C ILE A 195 9.49 13.52 7.35
N ASN A 196 10.64 14.03 6.91
CA ASN A 196 10.74 15.23 6.07
C ASN A 196 10.03 15.13 4.70
N LYS A 197 9.44 13.98 4.38
CA LYS A 197 8.67 13.73 3.15
C LYS A 197 7.18 13.66 3.45
N SER A 198 6.44 14.55 2.82
CA SER A 198 4.99 14.65 2.92
C SER A 198 4.32 13.62 2.01
N ILE A 199 3.03 13.31 2.27
CA ILE A 199 2.22 12.44 1.40
C ILE A 199 2.21 12.96 -0.05
N GLU A 200 2.41 14.26 -0.25
CA GLU A 200 2.51 14.91 -1.56
C GLU A 200 3.76 14.48 -2.35
N ASP A 201 4.86 14.13 -1.67
CA ASP A 201 6.07 13.62 -2.33
C ASP A 201 5.85 12.24 -2.93
N PHE A 202 4.96 11.45 -2.30
CA PHE A 202 4.55 10.12 -2.78
C PHE A 202 3.54 10.22 -3.94
N MET A 203 2.98 11.40 -4.22
CA MET A 203 2.09 11.60 -5.35
C MET A 203 2.88 11.80 -6.63
N VAL A 204 2.52 11.02 -7.65
CA VAL A 204 3.04 11.19 -9.00
C VAL A 204 2.70 12.60 -9.51
N SER A 205 3.74 13.37 -9.83
CA SER A 205 3.62 14.62 -10.55
C SER A 205 3.16 14.31 -11.99
N PRO A 206 2.30 15.13 -12.61
CA PRO A 206 1.73 14.86 -13.94
C PRO A 206 2.74 14.56 -15.06
N GLU A 207 4.00 14.92 -14.87
CA GLU A 207 5.09 14.84 -15.86
C GLU A 207 5.69 13.44 -16.04
N HIS A 208 5.47 12.51 -15.10
CA HIS A 208 6.07 11.16 -15.12
C HIS A 208 5.10 10.05 -15.55
N ALA A 209 3.92 10.39 -16.08
CA ALA A 209 3.10 9.40 -16.77
C ALA A 209 3.89 8.90 -17.99
N PRO A 210 4.17 7.60 -18.14
CA PRO A 210 4.90 7.11 -19.30
C PRO A 210 4.13 7.54 -20.56
N ALA A 211 4.82 8.26 -21.44
CA ALA A 211 4.31 8.54 -22.78
C ALA A 211 4.06 7.18 -23.45
N ILE A 212 2.84 7.02 -23.93
CA ILE A 212 2.29 5.83 -24.61
C ILE A 212 3.24 5.33 -25.71
#